data_AF-A0A9E5QWU6-F1
#
_entry.id   AF-A0A9E5QWU6-F1
#
_cell.length_a   1.000
_cell.length_b   1.000
_cell.length_c   1.000
_cell.angle_alpha   90.00
_cell.angle_beta   90.00
_cell.angle_gamma   90.00
#
_symmetry.space_group_name_H-M   'P 1'
#
loop_
_entity.id
_entity.type
_entity.pdbx_description
1 polymer ?
#
loop_
_entity_poly.entity_id
_entity_poly.type
_entity_poly.pdbx_seq_one_letter_code
_entity_poly.pdbx_strand_id
1 'polypeptide(L)'
;MRFQADFAAYLNAASPSEILPITTTSAGLNAIAQALPLEPGDNLCFCETEFPSNAYPWMSRAQDGIEVRQVPAVNGGLDLTTLRPYVDERTRLVAVSAVQFFSGHRADLAALGAFCRERTSCWRWMRSRLLGTCA
;
A
#
# COMPACT_ATOMS: atom_id res chain seq x y z
N MET A 1 -14.39 15.36 18.04
CA MET A 1 -14.58 15.84 16.65
C MET A 1 -15.54 14.91 15.93
N ARG A 2 -16.64 15.42 15.37
CA ARG A 2 -17.71 14.60 14.75
C ARG A 2 -17.28 13.97 13.40
N PHE A 3 -16.54 14.72 12.57
CA PHE A 3 -16.05 14.26 11.26
C PHE A 3 -15.24 12.95 11.33
N GLN A 4 -14.22 12.87 12.19
CA GLN A 4 -13.37 11.68 12.29
C GLN A 4 -14.15 10.45 12.76
N ALA A 5 -15.13 10.63 13.65
CA ALA A 5 -15.97 9.54 14.13
C ALA A 5 -16.88 9.00 13.01
N ASP A 6 -17.53 9.90 12.26
CA ASP A 6 -18.41 9.52 11.15
C ASP A 6 -17.62 8.81 10.04
N PHE A 7 -16.43 9.32 9.67
CA PHE A 7 -15.56 8.68 8.67
C PHE A 7 -14.98 7.35 9.14
N ALA A 8 -14.61 7.23 10.42
CA ALA A 8 -14.13 5.97 10.97
C ALA A 8 -15.21 4.88 10.89
N ALA A 9 -16.47 5.22 11.18
CA ALA A 9 -17.59 4.29 11.02
C ALA A 9 -17.79 3.90 9.54
N TYR A 10 -17.74 4.87 8.62
CA TYR A 10 -17.90 4.61 7.18
C TYR A 10 -16.81 3.68 6.61
N LEU A 11 -15.55 3.88 7.04
CA LEU A 11 -14.41 3.08 6.58
C LEU A 11 -14.19 1.78 7.39
N ASN A 12 -15.00 1.56 8.43
CA ASN A 12 -14.81 0.49 9.41
C ASN A 12 -13.38 0.51 10.02
N ALA A 13 -12.92 1.71 10.38
CA ALA A 13 -11.68 1.91 11.14
C ALA A 13 -11.89 1.50 12.61
N ALA A 14 -10.82 1.09 13.29
CA ALA A 14 -10.91 0.65 14.68
C ALA A 14 -11.15 1.84 15.64
N SER A 15 -10.73 3.04 15.27
CA SER A 15 -10.85 4.25 16.07
C SER A 15 -10.91 5.52 15.21
N PRO A 16 -11.63 6.58 15.65
CA PRO A 16 -11.54 7.91 15.04
C PRO A 16 -10.11 8.48 14.97
N SER A 17 -9.22 8.05 15.86
CA SER A 17 -7.81 8.46 15.87
C SER A 17 -6.99 7.91 14.69
N GLU A 18 -7.51 6.93 13.95
CA GLU A 18 -6.89 6.43 12.72
C GLU A 18 -7.24 7.29 11.49
N ILE A 19 -8.10 8.30 11.65
CA ILE A 19 -8.53 9.20 10.58
C ILE A 19 -7.76 10.52 10.64
N LEU A 20 -6.87 10.73 9.67
CA LEU A 20 -6.14 11.98 9.49
C LEU A 20 -6.69 12.75 8.27
N PRO A 21 -7.33 13.92 8.45
CA PRO A 21 -7.71 14.77 7.34
C PRO A 21 -6.46 15.31 6.63
N ILE A 22 -6.43 15.17 5.31
CA ILE A 22 -5.34 15.68 4.46
C ILE A 22 -5.91 16.24 3.16
N THR A 23 -5.17 17.16 2.53
CA THR A 23 -5.63 17.91 1.36
C THR A 23 -5.78 17.05 0.11
N THR A 24 -4.90 16.06 -0.10
CA THR A 24 -4.95 15.15 -1.26
C THR A 24 -4.39 13.78 -0.91
N THR A 25 -4.77 12.75 -1.67
CA THR A 25 -4.20 11.41 -1.56
C THR A 25 -2.69 11.42 -1.81
N SER A 26 -2.21 12.19 -2.79
CA SER A 26 -0.79 12.31 -3.11
C SER A 26 0.02 12.89 -1.95
N ALA A 27 -0.51 13.93 -1.28
CA ALA A 27 0.12 14.49 -0.09
C ALA A 27 0.17 13.46 1.06
N GLY A 28 -0.90 12.67 1.24
CA GLY A 28 -0.93 11.60 2.24
C GLY A 28 0.06 10.48 1.98
N LEU A 29 0.12 9.97 0.75
CA LEU A 29 1.08 8.93 0.38
C LEU A 29 2.52 9.41 0.51
N ASN A 30 2.79 10.67 0.14
CA ASN A 30 4.11 11.26 0.35
C ASN A 30 4.46 11.37 1.83
N ALA A 31 3.56 11.89 2.67
CA ALA A 31 3.77 11.99 4.11
C ALA A 31 4.04 10.62 4.75
N ILE A 32 3.28 9.58 4.35
CA ILE A 32 3.50 8.20 4.82
C ILE A 32 4.87 7.70 4.38
N ALA A 33 5.24 7.88 3.11
CA ALA A 33 6.52 7.40 2.59
C ALA A 33 7.73 8.00 3.33
N GLN A 34 7.64 9.27 3.73
CA GLN A 34 8.70 9.94 4.48
C GLN A 34 8.68 9.61 5.99
N ALA A 35 7.51 9.29 6.55
CA ALA A 35 7.37 8.97 7.98
C ALA A 35 7.71 7.52 8.32
N LEU A 36 7.71 6.61 7.34
CA LEU A 36 8.03 5.20 7.58
C LEU A 36 9.52 5.03 7.95
N PRO A 37 9.83 4.35 9.07
CA PRO A 37 11.19 4.15 9.56
C PRO A 37 11.88 3.01 8.78
N LEU A 38 12.06 3.20 7.48
CA LEU A 38 12.77 2.27 6.61
C LEU A 38 14.28 2.45 6.77
N GLU A 39 15.01 1.33 6.80
CA GLU A 39 16.47 1.32 6.92
C GLU A 39 17.13 0.91 5.59
N PRO A 40 18.37 1.37 5.31
CA PRO A 40 19.12 0.88 4.15
C PRO A 40 19.14 -0.66 4.07
N GLY A 41 18.89 -1.19 2.87
CA GLY A 41 18.76 -2.63 2.63
C GLY A 41 17.39 -3.23 3.00
N ASP A 42 16.44 -2.43 3.48
CA ASP A 42 15.02 -2.78 3.38
C ASP A 42 14.54 -2.67 1.94
N ASN A 43 13.47 -3.39 1.60
CA ASN A 43 12.84 -3.27 0.30
C ASN A 43 11.32 -3.05 0.38
N LEU A 44 10.77 -2.53 -0.70
CA LEU A 44 9.35 -2.35 -0.91
C LEU A 44 8.95 -2.80 -2.31
N CYS A 45 7.71 -3.25 -2.46
CA CYS A 45 7.17 -3.73 -3.72
C CYS A 45 5.96 -2.90 -4.15
N PHE A 46 5.84 -2.59 -5.43
CA PHE A 46 4.61 -2.05 -6.03
C PHE A 46 4.47 -2.49 -7.49
N CYS A 47 3.28 -2.36 -8.05
CA CYS A 47 3.00 -2.74 -9.45
C CYS A 47 3.75 -1.83 -10.44
N GLU A 48 4.38 -2.35 -11.49
CA GLU A 48 5.05 -1.49 -12.49
C GLU A 48 4.10 -0.48 -13.17
N THR A 49 2.81 -0.81 -13.22
CA THR A 49 1.73 0.03 -13.77
C THR A 49 1.02 0.89 -12.71
N GLU A 50 1.62 1.06 -11.54
CA GLU A 50 1.02 1.79 -10.42
C GLU A 50 0.83 3.28 -10.73
N PHE A 51 -0.20 3.90 -10.14
CA PHE A 51 -0.48 5.30 -10.38
C PHE A 51 0.68 6.18 -9.90
N PRO A 52 1.10 7.22 -10.65
CA PRO A 52 2.28 8.01 -10.31
C PRO A 52 2.33 8.58 -8.89
N SER A 53 1.18 9.01 -8.34
CA SER A 53 1.12 9.51 -6.95
C SER A 53 1.33 8.44 -5.88
N ASN A 54 1.17 7.16 -6.25
CA ASN A 54 1.46 6.01 -5.41
C ASN A 54 2.80 5.36 -5.77
N ALA A 55 3.43 5.64 -6.91
CA ALA A 55 4.75 5.09 -7.26
C ALA A 55 5.90 6.01 -6.81
N TYR A 56 5.85 7.30 -7.15
CA TYR A 56 6.97 8.22 -6.96
C TYR A 56 7.39 8.45 -5.51
N PRO A 57 6.50 8.51 -4.51
CA PRO A 57 6.92 8.62 -3.12
C PRO A 57 7.87 7.49 -2.72
N TRP A 58 7.63 6.27 -3.18
CA TRP A 58 8.46 5.11 -2.87
C TRP A 58 9.76 5.11 -3.67
N MET A 59 9.70 5.44 -4.97
CA MET A 59 10.89 5.58 -5.80
C MET A 59 11.88 6.61 -5.22
N SER A 60 11.38 7.67 -4.59
CA SER A 60 12.23 8.67 -3.96
C SER A 60 13.08 8.10 -2.82
N ARG A 61 12.61 7.05 -2.13
CA ARG A 61 13.33 6.39 -1.03
C ARG A 61 14.53 5.56 -1.48
N ALA A 62 14.70 5.34 -2.79
CA ALA A 62 15.88 4.68 -3.32
C ALA A 62 17.18 5.43 -2.95
N GLN A 63 17.12 6.76 -2.83
CA GLN A 63 18.26 7.57 -2.40
C GLN A 63 18.66 7.32 -0.94
N ASP A 64 17.75 6.76 -0.13
CA ASP A 64 17.96 6.42 1.27
C ASP A 64 18.47 4.98 1.45
N GLY A 65 18.83 4.30 0.35
CA GLY A 65 19.30 2.91 0.36
C GLY A 65 18.19 1.86 0.42
N ILE A 66 16.94 2.26 0.18
CA ILE A 66 15.80 1.34 0.11
C ILE A 66 15.73 0.72 -1.29
N GLU A 67 15.61 -0.60 -1.36
CA GLU A 67 15.42 -1.27 -2.64
C GLU A 67 13.96 -1.15 -3.10
N VAL A 68 13.76 -0.51 -4.25
CA VAL A 68 12.44 -0.28 -4.84
C VAL A 68 12.17 -1.32 -5.91
N ARG A 69 11.29 -2.28 -5.61
CA ARG A 69 10.96 -3.41 -6.50
C ARG A 69 9.66 -3.15 -7.25
N GLN A 70 9.76 -3.00 -8.56
CA GLN A 70 8.61 -2.92 -9.44
C GLN A 70 8.22 -4.33 -9.89
N VAL A 71 7.01 -4.74 -9.53
CA VAL A 71 6.47 -6.07 -9.81
C VAL A 71 5.71 -6.02 -11.14
N PRO A 72 6.01 -6.92 -12.09
CA PRO A 72 5.29 -6.98 -13.36
C PRO A 72 3.78 -7.14 -13.18
N ALA A 73 3.03 -6.40 -13.97
CA ALA A 73 1.57 -6.48 -13.96
C ALA A 73 1.12 -7.72 -14.74
N VAL A 74 0.21 -8.51 -14.18
CA VAL A 74 -0.47 -9.63 -14.86
C VAL A 74 -1.96 -9.38 -14.83
N ASN A 75 -2.63 -9.62 -15.97
CA ASN A 75 -4.06 -9.32 -16.15
C ASN A 75 -4.42 -7.87 -15.75
N GLY A 76 -3.49 -6.94 -16.03
CA GLY A 76 -3.67 -5.51 -15.80
C GLY A 76 -3.27 -5.00 -14.41
N GLY A 77 -2.83 -5.84 -13.47
CA GLY A 77 -2.43 -5.34 -12.15
C GLY A 77 -1.57 -6.29 -11.35
N LEU A 78 -1.47 -6.01 -10.04
CA LEU A 78 -0.66 -6.78 -9.11
C LEU A 78 -1.40 -8.03 -8.67
N ASP A 79 -0.85 -9.19 -9.02
CA ASP A 79 -1.35 -10.48 -8.59
C ASP A 79 -0.44 -11.08 -7.50
N LEU A 80 -1.01 -11.94 -6.66
CA LEU A 80 -0.24 -12.56 -5.58
C LEU A 80 0.85 -13.51 -6.12
N THR A 81 0.62 -14.18 -7.25
CA THR A 81 1.60 -15.07 -7.87
C THR A 81 2.80 -14.30 -8.41
N THR A 82 2.59 -13.09 -8.95
CA THR A 82 3.67 -12.24 -9.45
C THR A 82 4.39 -11.49 -8.34
N LEU A 83 3.69 -11.15 -7.24
CA LEU A 83 4.29 -10.50 -6.08
C LEU A 83 5.22 -11.43 -5.29
N ARG A 84 4.85 -12.70 -5.11
CA ARG A 84 5.55 -13.66 -4.24
C ARG A 84 7.07 -13.72 -4.42
N PRO A 85 7.63 -13.77 -5.65
CA PRO A 85 9.07 -13.83 -5.86
C PRO A 85 9.83 -12.56 -5.46
N TYR A 86 9.14 -11.44 -5.32
CA TYR A 86 9.73 -10.14 -4.97
C TYR A 86 9.71 -9.85 -3.48
N VAL A 87 9.08 -10.71 -2.67
CA VAL A 87 8.92 -10.50 -1.22
C VAL A 87 9.84 -11.43 -0.43
N ASP A 88 10.65 -10.86 0.46
CA ASP A 88 11.61 -11.53 1.31
C ASP A 88 11.57 -11.01 2.78
N GLU A 89 12.58 -11.39 3.58
CA GLU A 89 12.72 -11.01 4.99
C GLU A 89 13.03 -9.52 5.22
N ARG A 90 13.47 -8.82 4.18
CA ARG A 90 13.74 -7.38 4.18
C ARG A 90 12.60 -6.57 3.56
N THR A 91 11.58 -7.20 3.01
CA THR A 91 10.40 -6.49 2.50
C THR A 91 9.61 -5.89 3.63
N ARG A 92 9.48 -4.56 3.64
CA ARG A 92 8.75 -3.80 4.66
C ARG A 92 7.38 -3.32 4.20
N LEU A 93 7.16 -3.20 2.89
CA LEU A 93 5.94 -2.60 2.36
C LEU A 93 5.57 -3.22 1.01
N VAL A 94 4.27 -3.45 0.82
CA VAL A 94 3.68 -3.65 -0.51
C VAL A 94 2.67 -2.52 -0.75
N ALA A 95 2.95 -1.64 -1.71
CA ALA A 95 2.03 -0.58 -2.11
C ALA A 95 1.21 -1.03 -3.31
N VAL A 96 -0.12 -0.86 -3.23
CA VAL A 96 -1.04 -1.35 -4.26
C VAL A 96 -2.28 -0.46 -4.35
N SER A 97 -2.66 -0.09 -5.57
CA SER A 97 -3.98 0.48 -5.83
C SER A 97 -5.07 -0.58 -5.72
N ALA A 98 -6.15 -0.27 -4.97
CA ALA A 98 -7.32 -1.13 -4.89
C ALA A 98 -7.93 -1.41 -6.28
N VAL A 99 -7.92 -0.39 -7.14
CA VAL A 99 -8.27 -0.48 -8.55
C VAL A 99 -7.19 0.23 -9.35
N GLN A 100 -6.56 -0.46 -10.30
CA GLN A 100 -5.52 0.10 -11.15
C GLN A 100 -6.09 1.17 -12.09
N PHE A 101 -5.43 2.33 -12.14
CA PHE A 101 -5.92 3.51 -12.87
C PHE A 101 -6.01 3.27 -14.38
N PHE A 102 -5.06 2.49 -14.92
CA PHE A 102 -4.93 2.28 -16.35
C PHE A 102 -5.81 1.13 -16.87
N SER A 103 -5.85 0.02 -16.13
CA SER A 103 -6.48 -1.23 -16.58
C SER A 103 -7.85 -1.50 -15.94
N GLY A 104 -8.20 -0.81 -14.86
CA GLY A 104 -9.37 -1.14 -14.04
C GLY A 104 -9.23 -2.44 -13.25
N HIS A 105 -8.05 -3.07 -13.24
CA HIS A 105 -7.78 -4.29 -12.48
C HIS A 105 -8.06 -4.06 -10.99
N ARG A 106 -8.83 -4.97 -10.38
CA ARG A 106 -9.18 -4.92 -8.96
C ARG A 106 -8.28 -5.86 -8.18
N ALA A 107 -7.44 -5.30 -7.32
CA ALA A 107 -6.53 -6.09 -6.52
C ALA A 107 -7.29 -6.88 -5.44
N ASP A 108 -6.94 -8.15 -5.23
CA ASP A 108 -7.44 -8.91 -4.09
C ASP A 108 -6.72 -8.48 -2.80
N LEU A 109 -7.20 -7.39 -2.20
CA LEU A 109 -6.63 -6.81 -0.99
C LEU A 109 -6.74 -7.75 0.21
N ALA A 110 -7.70 -8.67 0.22
CA ALA A 110 -7.85 -9.65 1.29
C ALA A 110 -6.73 -10.69 1.22
N ALA A 111 -6.49 -11.25 0.04
CA ALA A 111 -5.40 -12.20 -0.21
C ALA A 111 -4.03 -11.56 -0.02
N LEU A 112 -3.79 -10.38 -0.59
CA LEU A 112 -2.54 -9.62 -0.42
C LEU A 112 -2.31 -9.28 1.06
N GLY A 113 -3.34 -8.84 1.77
CA GLY A 113 -3.26 -8.53 3.18
C GLY A 113 -3.00 -9.76 4.06
N ALA A 114 -3.58 -10.92 3.72
CA ALA A 114 -3.30 -12.17 4.42
C ALA A 114 -1.84 -12.61 4.21
N PHE A 115 -1.39 -12.60 2.96
CA PHE A 115 -0.01 -12.92 2.58
C PHE A 115 1.04 -12.05 3.31
N CYS A 116 0.77 -10.75 3.45
CA CYS A 116 1.67 -9.85 4.17
C CYS A 116 1.66 -10.12 5.68
N ARG A 117 0.52 -10.49 6.28
CA ARG A 117 0.44 -10.79 7.72
C ARG A 117 1.13 -12.08 8.13
N GLU A 118 1.19 -13.06 7.22
CA GLU A 118 1.92 -14.31 7.46
C GLU A 118 3.44 -14.08 7.59
N ARG A 119 3.95 -12.95 7.11
CA ARG A 119 5.37 -12.60 7.16
C ARG A 119 5.59 -11.50 8.18
N THR A 120 6.38 -11.78 9.22
CA THR A 120 6.74 -10.81 10.27
C THR A 120 7.58 -9.63 9.75
N SER A 121 8.19 -9.75 8.56
CA SER A 121 9.04 -8.74 7.96
C SER A 121 8.30 -7.59 7.27
N CYS A 122 7.09 -7.85 6.75
CA CYS A 122 6.31 -6.87 6.00
C CYS A 122 5.48 -6.04 6.97
N TRP A 123 5.86 -4.78 7.15
CA TRP A 123 5.14 -3.88 8.04
C TRP A 123 3.71 -3.71 7.53
N ARG A 124 2.81 -3.87 8.49
CA ARG A 124 1.38 -4.02 8.32
C ARG A 124 0.73 -2.70 7.93
N TRP A 125 0.81 -2.23 6.67
CA TRP A 125 -0.02 -1.10 6.23
C TRP A 125 -0.20 -0.93 4.70
N MET A 126 -1.41 -1.23 4.21
CA MET A 126 -2.18 -0.43 3.25
C MET A 126 -3.66 -0.84 3.38
N ARG A 127 -4.35 -0.38 4.43
CA ARG A 127 -5.82 -0.52 4.55
C ARG A 127 -6.49 0.59 3.75
N SER A 128 -6.39 0.51 2.43
CA SER A 128 -7.36 1.14 1.54
C SER A 128 -8.54 0.18 1.41
N ARG A 129 -9.49 0.18 2.35
CA ARG A 129 -10.80 -0.45 2.14
C ARG A 129 -11.61 0.44 1.19
N LEU A 130 -11.14 0.61 -0.05
CA LEU A 130 -11.98 1.05 -1.15
C LEU A 130 -12.73 -0.19 -1.65
N LEU A 131 -13.95 -0.33 -1.14
CA LEU A 131 -15.03 -1.19 -1.63
C LEU A 131 -14.78 -2.71 -1.53
N GLY A 132 -15.45 -3.34 -0.56
CA GLY A 132 -15.73 -4.77 -0.57
C GLY A 132 -15.33 -5.51 0.71
N THR A 133 -16.21 -5.49 1.70
CA THR A 133 -16.58 -6.73 2.40
C THR A 133 -18.06 -6.70 2.67
N CYS A 134 -18.79 -7.54 1.93
CA CYS A 134 -20.04 -8.12 2.39
C CYS A 134 -19.88 -8.62 3.83
N ALA A 135 -20.88 -8.32 4.65
CA ALA A 135 -21.40 -9.34 5.55
C ALA A 135 -22.11 -10.40 4.69
#